data_AF-A0AAW5EEG2-F1
#
_entry.id   AF-A0AAW5EEG2-F1
#
_cell.length_a   1.000
_cell.length_b   1.000
_cell.length_c   1.000
_cell.angle_alpha   90.00
_cell.angle_beta   90.00
_cell.angle_gamma   90.00
#
_symmetry.space_group_name_H-M   'P 1'
#
loop_
_entity.id
_entity.type
_entity.pdbx_description
1 polymer ?
#
loop_
_entity_poly.entity_id
_entity_poly.type
_entity_poly.pdbx_seq_one_letter_code
_entity_poly.pdbx_strand_id
1 'polypeptide(L)' 'KAAVQVYESILKNGHQKDVLEIMQTREELYEMLDYYSYEQKLDELFKRGAK' A
#
# COMPACT_ATOMS: atom_id res chain seq x y z
N LYS A 1 15.07 0.87 11.66
CA LYS A 1 16.02 -0.10 11.06
C LYS A 1 15.52 -0.64 9.72
N ALA A 2 14.25 -1.06 9.58
CA ALA A 2 13.68 -1.56 8.31
C ALA A 2 13.89 -0.63 7.10
N ALA A 3 13.57 0.66 7.21
CA ALA A 3 13.76 1.60 6.10
C ALA A 3 15.23 1.70 5.61
N VAL A 4 16.20 1.68 6.54
CA VAL A 4 17.63 1.70 6.19
C VAL A 4 18.03 0.44 5.43
N GLN A 5 17.53 -0.73 5.83
CA GLN A 5 17.80 -1.99 5.14
C GLN A 5 17.25 -1.98 3.70
N VAL A 6 16.07 -1.40 3.48
CA VAL A 6 15.50 -1.22 2.13
C VAL A 6 16.39 -0.32 1.28
N TYR A 7 16.82 0.84 1.82
CA TYR A 7 17.70 1.74 1.08
C TYR A 7 19.05 1.11 0.75
N GLU A 8 19.67 0.40 1.70
CA GLU A 8 20.92 -0.32 1.45
C GLU A 8 20.76 -1.43 0.41
N SER A 9 19.65 -2.18 0.45
CA SER A 9 19.37 -3.25 -0.52
C SER A 9 19.21 -2.68 -1.93
N ILE A 10 18.45 -1.59 -2.09
CA ILE A 10 18.25 -0.96 -3.40
C ILE A 10 19.58 -0.42 -3.94
N LEU A 11 20.37 0.24 -3.10
CA LEU A 11 21.67 0.80 -3.50
C LEU A 11 22.65 -0.30 -3.95
N LYS A 12 22.68 -1.44 -3.25
CA LYS A 12 23.62 -2.54 -3.54
C LYS A 12 23.18 -3.43 -4.70
N ASN A 13 21.88 -3.77 -4.76
CA ASN A 13 21.36 -4.79 -5.68
C ASN A 13 20.64 -4.18 -6.90
N GLY A 14 20.38 -2.88 -6.89
CA GLY A 14 19.64 -2.17 -7.95
C GLY A 14 18.13 -2.45 -7.94
N HIS A 15 17.63 -3.18 -6.94
CA HIS A 15 16.21 -3.53 -6.79
C HIS A 15 15.83 -3.84 -5.33
N GLN A 16 14.53 -3.87 -5.04
CA GLN A 16 13.96 -4.17 -3.72
C GLN A 16 13.51 -5.63 -3.52
N LYS A 17 13.69 -6.53 -4.51
CA LYS A 17 13.11 -7.89 -4.46
C LYS A 17 13.46 -8.67 -3.19
N ASP A 18 14.69 -8.54 -2.71
CA ASP A 18 15.21 -9.30 -1.56
C ASP A 18 14.67 -8.81 -0.21
N VAL A 19 13.99 -7.66 -0.18
CA VAL A 19 13.43 -7.05 1.04
C VAL A 19 11.90 -7.01 1.01
N LEU A 20 11.24 -7.68 0.05
CA LEU A 20 9.78 -7.71 -0.01
C LEU A 20 9.14 -8.37 1.21
N GLU A 21 9.78 -9.42 1.76
CA GLU A 21 9.24 -10.18 2.90
C GLU A 21 9.16 -9.37 4.20
N ILE A 22 9.92 -8.27 4.30
CA ILE A 22 9.92 -7.39 5.48
C ILE A 22 9.06 -6.13 5.29
N MET A 23 8.40 -5.99 4.13
CA MET A 23 7.50 -4.88 3.86
C MET A 23 6.09 -5.23 4.31
N GLN A 24 5.38 -4.22 4.83
CA GLN A 24 3.94 -4.30 4.98
C GLN A 24 3.32 -4.49 3.59
N THR A 25 2.38 -5.42 3.49
CA THR A 25 1.62 -5.65 2.26
C THR A 25 0.65 -4.49 1.99
N ARG A 26 0.21 -4.38 0.74
CA ARG A 26 -0.80 -3.38 0.38
C ARG A 26 -2.12 -3.60 1.14
N GLU A 27 -2.49 -4.85 1.40
CA GLU A 27 -3.73 -5.20 2.10
C GLU A 27 -3.68 -4.75 3.56
N GLU A 28 -2.60 -5.05 4.27
CA GLU A 28 -2.41 -4.61 5.67
C GLU A 28 -2.40 -3.08 5.78
N LEU A 29 -1.90 -2.37 4.76
CA LEU A 29 -1.96 -0.91 4.71
C LEU A 29 -3.40 -0.42 4.52
N TYR A 30 -4.21 -1.08 3.70
CA TYR A 30 -5.62 -0.74 3.50
C TYR A 30 -6.46 -0.93 4.74
N GLU A 31 -6.24 -2.04 5.45
CA GLU A 31 -6.87 -2.27 6.75
C GLU A 31 -6.49 -1.18 7.76
N MET A 32 -5.21 -0.82 7.85
CA MET A 32 -4.73 0.20 8.79
C MET A 32 -5.28 1.60 8.49
N LEU A 33 -5.47 1.93 7.22
CA LEU A 33 -5.98 3.23 6.78
C LEU A 33 -7.51 3.29 6.67
N ASP A 34 -8.22 2.20 6.99
CA ASP A 34 -9.67 2.07 6.78
C ASP A 34 -10.09 2.40 5.33
N TYR A 35 -9.25 2.02 4.36
CA TYR A 35 -9.38 2.44 2.96
C TYR A 35 -10.74 2.02 2.36
N TYR A 36 -11.22 0.82 2.68
CA TYR A 36 -12.46 0.27 2.12
C TYR A 36 -13.71 1.05 2.54
N SER A 37 -13.74 1.63 3.75
CA SER A 37 -14.87 2.47 4.16
C SER A 37 -14.95 3.76 3.36
N TYR A 38 -13.80 4.36 3.00
CA TYR A 38 -13.78 5.50 2.09
C TYR A 38 -14.24 5.13 0.68
N GLU A 39 -13.78 3.99 0.15
CA GLU A 39 -14.20 3.50 -1.17
C GLU A 39 -15.71 3.24 -1.22
N GLN A 40 -16.25 2.57 -0.21
CA GLN A 40 -17.70 2.37 -0.07
C GLN A 40 -18.46 3.70 0.00
N LYS A 41 -17.91 4.70 0.69
CA LYS A 41 -18.56 6.00 0.79
C LYS A 41 -18.61 6.73 -0.55
N LEU A 42 -17.55 6.67 -1.33
CA LEU A 42 -17.52 7.24 -2.69
C LEU A 42 -18.54 6.53 -3.59
N ASP A 43 -18.61 5.20 -3.50
CA ASP A 43 -19.59 4.40 -4.21
C ASP A 43 -21.03 4.82 -3.88
N GLU A 44 -21.37 5.01 -2.59
CA GLU A 44 -22.70 5.49 -2.18
C GLU A 44 -23.04 6.86 -2.77
N LEU A 45 -22.08 7.78 -2.78
CA LEU A 45 -22.28 9.16 -3.20
C LEU A 45 -22.43 9.28 -4.72
N PHE A 46 -21.70 8.47 -5.49
CA PHE A 46 -21.57 8.67 -6.93
C PHE A 46 -22.23 7.58 -7.80
N LYS A 47 -22.67 6.44 -7.24
CA LYS A 47 -23.42 5.41 -7.99
C LYS A 47 -24.76 5.89 -8.59
N ARG A 48 -25.30 7.02 -8.12
CA ARG A 48 -26.52 7.65 -8.69
C ARG A 48 -26.26 8.69 -9.78
N GLY A 49 -25.00 9.04 -10.07
CA GLY A 49 -24.62 10.08 -11.04
C GLY A 49 -24.14 9.58 -12.40
N ALA A 50 -23.92 8.26 -12.55
CA ALA A 50 -23.58 7.65 -13.83
C ALA A 50 -24.86 7.41 -14.66
N LYS A 51 -25.38 8.47 -15.28
CA LYS A 51 -26.31 8.39 -16.40
C LYS A 51 -25.87 9.34 -17.50
#